data_AF-A0A948I1B4-F1
#
_entry.id   AF-A0A948I1B4-F1
#
_cell.length_a   1.000
_cell.length_b   1.000
_cell.length_c   1.000
_cell.angle_alpha   90.00
_cell.angle_beta   90.00
_cell.angle_gamma   90.00
#
_symmetry.space_group_name_H-M   'P 1'
#
loop_
_entity.id
_entity.type
_entity.pdbx_description
1 polymer ?
#
loop_
_entity_poly.entity_id
_entity_poly.type
_entity_poly.pdbx_seq_one_letter_code
_entity_poly.pdbx_strand_id
1 'polypeptide(L)'
;ACASEAFAVAKARGIALSFDDPVAYVRKFGSAIPGAKPSLLLDRLAGRQGEIDFLNGAVADEGAKLGVPTPTNSIVAGLVRAMEAHDMRPAAQQ
;
A
#
# COMPACT_ATOMS: atom_id res chain seq x y z
N ALA A 1 8.89 1.97 6.90
CA ALA A 1 8.99 0.60 6.35
C ALA A 1 8.46 0.56 4.91
N CYS A 2 7.14 0.56 4.65
CA CYS A 2 6.63 0.49 3.26
C CYS A 2 7.20 1.57 2.32
N ALA A 3 7.28 2.83 2.77
CA ALA A 3 7.85 3.92 1.98
C ALA A 3 9.33 3.69 1.62
N SER A 4 10.11 3.15 2.55
CA SER A 4 11.53 2.84 2.35
C SER A 4 11.72 1.70 1.35
N GLU A 5 10.88 0.66 1.42
CA GLU A 5 10.87 -0.44 0.47
C GLU A 5 10.48 0.03 -0.95
N ALA A 6 9.40 0.82 -1.07
CA ALA A 6 8.97 1.37 -2.35
C ALA A 6 10.06 2.28 -2.97
N PHE A 7 10.76 3.05 -2.14
CA PHE A 7 11.91 3.84 -2.58
C PHE A 7 13.04 2.97 -3.11
N ALA A 8 13.40 1.88 -2.40
CA ALA A 8 14.43 0.95 -2.84
C ALA A 8 14.07 0.29 -4.20
N VAL A 9 12.81 -0.11 -4.37
CA VAL A 9 12.29 -0.64 -5.64
C VAL A 9 12.39 0.40 -6.76
N ALA A 10 11.97 1.64 -6.51
CA ALA A 10 12.06 2.73 -7.49
C ALA A 10 13.51 3.00 -7.92
N LYS A 11 14.45 3.01 -6.96
CA LYS A 11 15.89 3.15 -7.23
C LYS A 11 16.44 1.99 -8.06
N ALA A 12 16.10 0.75 -7.72
CA ALA A 12 16.51 -0.43 -8.48
C ALA A 12 15.96 -0.43 -9.91
N ARG A 13 14.79 0.17 -10.12
CA ARG A 13 14.17 0.33 -11.44
C ARG A 13 14.68 1.55 -12.24
N GLY A 14 15.60 2.33 -11.68
CA GLY A 14 16.15 3.51 -12.35
C GLY A 14 15.20 4.72 -12.40
N ILE A 15 14.17 4.77 -11.54
CA ILE A 15 13.25 5.90 -11.47
C ILE A 15 13.90 7.05 -10.69
N ALA A 16 13.94 8.23 -11.31
CA ALA A 16 14.39 9.44 -10.65
C ALA A 16 13.31 9.96 -9.69
N LEU A 17 13.63 10.01 -8.40
CA LEU A 17 12.78 10.60 -7.37
C LEU A 17 13.33 11.97 -6.96
N SER A 18 12.45 12.93 -6.71
CA SER A 18 12.81 14.31 -6.35
C SER A 18 13.11 14.50 -4.86
N PHE A 19 13.27 13.40 -4.13
CA PHE A 19 13.51 13.37 -2.68
C PHE A 19 14.40 12.19 -2.33
N ASP A 20 15.13 12.32 -1.22
CA ASP A 20 16.10 11.31 -0.77
C ASP A 20 15.66 10.58 0.51
N ASP A 21 14.76 11.19 1.30
CA ASP A 21 14.20 10.58 2.51
C ASP A 21 12.71 10.25 2.30
N PRO A 22 12.38 8.99 1.96
CA PRO A 22 11.00 8.56 1.76
C PRO A 22 10.14 8.63 3.03
N VAL A 23 10.75 8.48 4.21
CA VAL A 23 10.01 8.50 5.48
C VAL A 23 9.65 9.93 5.84
N ALA A 24 10.59 10.87 5.74
CA ALA A 24 10.30 12.28 5.93
C ALA A 24 9.29 12.80 4.90
N TYR A 25 9.40 12.37 3.64
CA TYR A 25 8.46 12.73 2.58
C TYR A 25 7.02 12.33 2.92
N VAL A 26 6.80 11.06 3.26
CA VAL A 26 5.46 10.55 3.59
C VAL A 26 4.92 11.16 4.89
N ARG A 27 5.78 11.40 5.90
CA ARG A 27 5.36 12.08 7.14
C ARG A 27 4.92 13.52 6.89
N LYS A 28 5.69 14.27 6.09
CA LYS A 28 5.34 15.64 5.71
C LYS A 28 4.01 15.68 4.98
N PHE A 29 3.81 14.79 4.01
CA PHE A 29 2.52 14.66 3.30
C PHE A 29 1.37 14.41 4.29
N GLY A 30 1.49 13.41 5.17
CA GLY A 30 0.45 13.08 6.15
C GLY A 30 0.13 14.24 7.10
N SER A 31 1.14 15.01 7.54
CA SER A 31 0.93 16.17 8.40
C SER A 31 0.20 17.34 7.74
N ALA A 32 0.22 17.42 6.40
CA ALA A 32 -0.45 18.50 5.66
C ALA A 32 -1.97 18.26 5.50
N ILE A 33 -2.46 17.05 5.77
CA ILE A 33 -3.86 16.65 5.58
C ILE A 33 -4.43 15.97 6.84
N PRO A 34 -4.46 16.69 7.99
CA PRO A 34 -4.95 16.10 9.23
C PRO A 34 -6.43 15.70 9.10
N GLY A 35 -6.77 14.49 9.53
CA GLY A 35 -8.14 13.97 9.50
C GLY A 35 -8.62 13.46 8.13
N ALA A 36 -7.79 13.53 7.08
CA ALA A 36 -8.14 12.96 5.79
C ALA A 36 -8.33 11.45 5.87
N LYS A 37 -9.32 10.93 5.13
CA LYS A 37 -9.54 9.49 4.96
C LYS A 37 -8.99 9.08 3.59
N PRO A 38 -8.01 8.16 3.51
CA PRO A 38 -7.51 7.66 2.23
C PRO A 38 -8.59 6.87 1.47
N SER A 39 -8.48 6.80 0.15
CA SER A 39 -9.41 6.11 -0.76
C SER A 39 -9.73 4.68 -0.32
N LEU A 40 -8.72 3.87 0.00
CA LEU A 40 -8.91 2.50 0.51
C LEU A 40 -9.81 2.42 1.75
N LEU A 41 -9.70 3.38 2.68
CA LEU A 41 -10.59 3.43 3.84
C LEU A 41 -12.02 3.76 3.41
N LEU A 42 -12.19 4.68 2.46
CA LEU A 42 -13.51 5.05 1.94
C LEU A 42 -14.16 3.90 1.16
N ASP A 43 -13.40 3.14 0.38
CA ASP A 43 -13.89 1.94 -0.32
C ASP A 43 -14.33 0.87 0.66
N ARG A 44 -13.51 0.61 1.69
CA ARG A 44 -13.89 -0.31 2.77
C ARG A 44 -15.17 0.11 3.47
N LEU A 45 -15.29 1.38 3.85
CA LEU A 45 -16.50 1.90 4.51
C LEU A 45 -17.75 1.80 3.62
N ALA A 46 -17.57 1.77 2.30
CA ALA A 46 -18.64 1.60 1.33
C ALA A 46 -18.84 0.14 0.87
N GLY A 47 -18.12 -0.83 1.47
CA GLY A 47 -18.20 -2.25 1.09
C GLY A 47 -17.71 -2.55 -0.33
N ARG A 48 -16.83 -1.70 -0.88
CA ARG A 48 -16.23 -1.90 -2.21
C ARG A 48 -14.84 -2.50 -2.08
N GLN A 49 -14.40 -3.15 -3.16
CA GLN A 49 -13.01 -3.57 -3.30
C GLN A 49 -12.13 -2.35 -3.51
N GLY A 50 -11.05 -2.25 -2.73
CA GLY A 50 -10.07 -1.18 -2.84
C GLY A 50 -8.96 -1.51 -3.83
N GLU A 51 -7.98 -0.61 -3.89
CA GLU A 51 -6.88 -0.63 -4.85
C GLU A 51 -5.56 -1.19 -4.27
N ILE A 52 -5.62 -2.02 -3.23
CA ILE A 52 -4.41 -2.49 -2.51
C ILE A 52 -3.38 -3.15 -3.42
N ASP A 53 -3.84 -3.90 -4.42
CA ASP A 53 -2.98 -4.62 -5.36
C ASP A 53 -2.23 -3.68 -6.31
N PHE A 54 -2.78 -2.50 -6.58
CA PHE A 54 -2.14 -1.48 -7.40
C PHE A 54 -1.23 -0.54 -6.57
N LEU A 55 -1.29 -0.62 -5.24
CA LEU A 55 -0.45 0.14 -4.33
C LEU A 55 0.66 -0.74 -3.72
N ASN A 56 0.44 -1.29 -2.52
CA ASN A 56 1.44 -2.10 -1.83
C ASN A 56 1.69 -3.43 -2.55
N GLY A 57 0.66 -4.01 -3.17
CA GLY A 57 0.81 -5.22 -4.00
C GLY A 57 1.76 -4.98 -5.17
N ALA A 58 1.60 -3.89 -5.90
CA ALA A 58 2.46 -3.54 -7.03
C ALA A 58 3.92 -3.32 -6.61
N VAL A 59 4.16 -2.70 -5.45
CA VAL A 59 5.52 -2.57 -4.90
C VAL A 59 6.11 -3.95 -4.57
N ALA A 60 5.31 -4.85 -3.99
CA ALA A 60 5.74 -6.20 -3.67
C ALA A 60 6.13 -6.99 -4.93
N ASP A 61 5.27 -6.96 -5.95
CA ASP A 61 5.48 -7.65 -7.23
C ASP A 61 6.70 -7.11 -7.97
N GLU A 62 6.88 -5.79 -7.98
CA GLU A 62 8.03 -5.19 -8.65
C GLU A 62 9.34 -5.44 -7.89
N GLY A 63 9.29 -5.42 -6.55
CA GLY A 63 10.42 -5.84 -5.73
C GLY A 63 10.86 -7.27 -6.03
N ALA A 64 9.92 -8.21 -6.17
CA ALA A 64 10.21 -9.59 -6.53
C ALA A 64 10.92 -9.71 -7.90
N LYS A 65 10.46 -8.97 -8.92
CA LYS A 65 11.10 -8.96 -10.26
C LYS A 65 12.52 -8.42 -10.25
N LEU A 66 12.80 -7.46 -9.36
CA LEU A 66 14.10 -6.78 -9.27
C LEU A 66 15.02 -7.40 -8.19
N GLY A 67 14.57 -8.43 -7.46
CA GLY A 67 15.32 -9.01 -6.36
C GLY A 67 15.46 -8.08 -5.13
N VAL A 68 14.55 -7.12 -4.97
CA VAL A 68 14.52 -6.18 -3.84
C VAL A 68 13.51 -6.65 -2.80
N PRO A 69 13.92 -6.90 -1.54
CA PRO A 69 13.00 -7.31 -0.49
C PRO A 69 11.96 -6.24 -0.15
N THR A 70 10.69 -6.63 -0.14
CA THR A 70 9.53 -5.76 0.16
C THR A 70 8.59 -6.36 1.21
N PRO A 71 9.10 -6.92 2.34
CA PRO A 71 8.30 -7.72 3.26
C PRO A 71 7.14 -6.95 3.88
N THR A 72 7.31 -5.67 4.19
CA THR A 72 6.24 -4.86 4.80
C THR A 72 5.14 -4.58 3.80
N ASN A 73 5.47 -4.25 2.55
CA ASN A 73 4.48 -4.09 1.49
C ASN A 73 3.71 -5.39 1.25
N SER A 74 4.38 -6.54 1.20
CA SER A 74 3.72 -7.84 1.06
C SER A 74 2.76 -8.14 2.22
N ILE A 75 3.18 -7.89 3.45
CA ILE A 75 2.35 -8.11 4.64
C ILE A 75 1.14 -7.18 4.64
N VAL A 76 1.34 -5.88 4.42
CA VAL A 76 0.24 -4.90 4.39
C VAL A 76 -0.76 -5.25 3.30
N ALA A 77 -0.30 -5.60 2.10
CA ALA A 77 -1.16 -6.01 1.01
C ALA A 77 -1.97 -7.27 1.37
N GLY A 78 -1.31 -8.28 1.94
CA GLY A 78 -1.97 -9.52 2.38
C GLY A 78 -3.04 -9.29 3.45
N LEU A 79 -2.77 -8.43 4.43
CA LEU A 79 -3.72 -8.10 5.49
C LEU A 79 -4.97 -7.40 4.95
N VAL A 80 -4.80 -6.41 4.07
CA VAL A 80 -5.93 -5.67 3.50
C VAL A 80 -6.77 -6.58 2.58
N ARG A 81 -6.15 -7.42 1.75
CA ARG A 81 -6.88 -8.43 0.96
C ARG A 81 -7.72 -9.35 1.85
N ALA A 82 -7.15 -9.82 2.95
CA ALA A 82 -7.87 -10.69 3.89
C ALA A 82 -9.05 -9.96 4.55
N MET A 83 -8.88 -8.68 4.89
CA MET A 83 -9.94 -7.83 5.43
C MET A 83 -11.06 -7.56 4.42
N GLU A 84 -10.72 -7.29 3.16
CA GLU A 84 -11.70 -7.09 2.07
C GLU A 84 -12.47 -8.38 1.77
N ALA A 85 -11.77 -9.51 1.67
CA ALA A 85 -12.40 -10.81 1.46
C ALA A 85 -13.34 -11.19 2.61
N HIS A 86 -12.99 -10.83 3.86
CA HIS A 86 -13.84 -11.05 5.01
C HIS A 86 -15.15 -10.25 4.94
N ASP A 87 -15.06 -8.96 4.60
CA ASP A 87 -16.19 -8.02 4.54
C ASP A 87 -17.15 -8.28 3.38
N MET A 88 -16.63 -8.81 2.26
CA MET A 88 -17.42 -9.13 1.07
C MET A 88 -18.11 -10.50 1.13
N ARG A 89 -17.93 -11.27 2.21
CA ARG A 89 -18.70 -12.51 2.39
C ARG A 89 -20.18 -12.16 2.50
N PRO A 90 -21.07 -12.83 1.74
CA PRO A 90 -22.50 -12.73 2.01
C PRO A 90 -22.73 -13.07 3.48
N ALA A 91 -23.56 -12.28 4.18
CA ALA A 91 -24.02 -12.67 5.50
C ALA A 91 -24.55 -14.11 5.39
N ALA A 92 -23.96 -15.04 6.15
CA ALA A 92 -24.41 -16.42 6.16
C ALA A 92 -25.93 -16.40 6.37
N GLN A 93 -26.67 -17.00 5.43
CA GLN A 93 -28.10 -17.26 5.62
C GLN A 93 -28.21 -18.15 6.87
N GLN A 94 -28.56 -17.54 7.99
CA GLN A 94 -29.08 -18.21 9.19
C GLN A 94 -30.60 -18.30 9.06
#